data_AF-A0A926STI1-F1
#
_entry.id   AF-A0A926STI1-F1
#
_cell.length_a   1.000
_cell.length_b   1.000
_cell.length_c   1.000
_cell.angle_alpha   90.00
_cell.angle_beta   90.00
_cell.angle_gamma   90.00
#
_symmetry.space_group_name_H-M   'P 1'
#
loop_
_entity.id
_entity.type
_entity.pdbx_description
1 polymer ?
#
loop_
_entity_poly.entity_id
_entity_poly.type
_entity_poly.pdbx_seq_one_letter_code
_entity_poly.pdbx_strand_id
1 'polypeptide(L)'
;MTSAEDFYKQGMQKLELQDFQGAIALFNQAINQNPNNAEAYLYRGLAKRGLSDSMGALADFKDALRLDSSYGDAIKTSQRHPKLNPAYDILNNARQQYFSEVIERNPNDVQAYFYRGIANRYSDTQQAIADLTKVISLQPNNAEAFFYRGTFNSQYDADKAIADFNEAIRLNPKYTEAYLQRGAIYAHTNKERQAISDYETSIRVNPNNADSYLNRSGIREKQGDIKGASADLTEAIRLKPDELARLYTSRGELHLKLKDTQKGLADYSEAIRYASDVKDYIGGGYPSYMAYGRRANLRDELKDYQGAIADYTQLIRLAPPGSAFDGAINSSDIWADAYFRRAEAKIKISDTRGALQDYRQAVKYFSERGWQTDNYKKATAQIKKLQK
;
A
#
# COMPACT_ATOMS: atom_id res chain seq x y z
N MET A 1 -9.76 43.30 10.10
CA MET A 1 -10.91 42.44 9.73
C MET A 1 -10.36 41.08 9.39
N THR A 2 -10.92 40.01 9.96
CA THR A 2 -10.53 38.64 9.64
C THR A 2 -10.83 38.35 8.17
N SER A 3 -9.84 37.87 7.42
CA SER A 3 -9.96 37.61 5.97
C SER A 3 -10.65 36.27 5.68
N ALA A 4 -11.07 36.06 4.42
CA ALA A 4 -11.66 34.81 3.97
C ALA A 4 -10.69 33.62 4.17
N GLU A 5 -9.39 33.89 3.97
CA GLU A 5 -8.31 32.91 4.19
C GLU A 5 -8.13 32.59 5.67
N ASP A 6 -8.28 33.57 6.57
CA ASP A 6 -8.21 33.34 8.01
C ASP A 6 -9.37 32.48 8.50
N PHE A 7 -10.59 32.74 8.01
CA PHE A 7 -11.75 31.90 8.32
C PHE A 7 -11.59 30.48 7.79
N TYR A 8 -11.06 30.33 6.58
CA TYR A 8 -10.75 29.02 6.00
C TYR A 8 -9.73 28.26 6.87
N LYS A 9 -8.61 28.88 7.25
CA LYS A 9 -7.57 28.26 8.10
C LYS A 9 -8.11 27.87 9.47
N GLN A 10 -8.92 28.73 10.10
CA GLN A 10 -9.56 28.39 11.38
C GLN A 10 -10.57 27.24 11.22
N GLY A 11 -11.33 27.22 10.11
CA GLY A 11 -12.24 26.13 9.77
C GLY A 11 -11.51 24.80 9.64
N MET A 12 -10.33 24.79 9.01
CA MET A 12 -9.46 23.62 8.91
C MET A 12 -8.99 23.13 10.29
N GLN A 13 -8.56 24.02 11.18
CA GLN A 13 -8.18 23.65 12.54
C GLN A 13 -9.36 23.01 13.31
N LYS A 14 -10.57 23.57 13.18
CA LYS A 14 -11.78 23.00 13.79
C LYS A 14 -12.13 21.64 13.21
N LEU A 15 -11.94 21.46 11.90
CA LEU A 15 -12.15 20.19 11.22
C LEU A 15 -11.18 19.11 11.73
N GLU A 16 -9.91 19.44 11.94
CA GLU A 16 -8.91 18.55 12.55
C GLU A 16 -9.28 18.16 13.98
N LEU A 17 -9.82 19.11 14.74
CA LEU A 17 -10.33 18.90 16.10
C LEU A 17 -11.71 18.21 16.15
N GLN A 18 -12.29 17.86 15.00
CA GLN A 18 -13.63 17.24 14.86
C GLN A 18 -14.80 18.11 15.36
N ASP A 19 -14.58 19.41 15.53
CA ASP A 19 -15.64 20.39 15.77
C ASP A 19 -16.31 20.73 14.43
N PHE A 20 -17.12 19.79 13.92
CA PHE A 20 -17.72 19.91 12.59
C PHE A 20 -18.68 21.10 12.48
N GLN A 21 -19.44 21.40 13.54
CA GLN A 21 -20.34 22.55 13.55
C GLN A 21 -19.55 23.87 13.51
N GLY A 22 -18.50 23.99 14.32
CA GLY A 22 -17.60 25.15 14.30
C GLY A 22 -16.89 25.31 12.96
N ALA A 23 -16.41 24.21 12.37
CA ALA A 23 -15.80 24.21 11.04
C ALA A 23 -16.77 24.70 9.96
N ILE A 24 -18.01 24.20 9.94
CA ILE A 24 -19.05 24.63 8.98
C ILE A 24 -19.33 26.14 9.11
N ALA A 25 -19.44 26.66 10.33
CA ALA A 25 -19.68 28.08 10.56
C ALA A 25 -18.56 28.95 10.00
N LEU A 26 -17.31 28.53 10.20
CA LEU A 26 -16.13 29.24 9.68
C LEU A 26 -16.02 29.13 8.16
N PHE A 27 -16.28 27.96 7.58
CA PHE A 27 -16.31 27.82 6.12
C PHE A 27 -17.44 28.63 5.48
N ASN A 28 -18.61 28.76 6.13
CA ASN A 28 -19.66 29.67 5.67
C ASN A 28 -19.17 31.11 5.62
N GLN A 29 -18.43 31.58 6.63
CA GLN A 29 -17.86 32.93 6.63
C GLN A 29 -16.80 33.10 5.53
N ALA A 30 -15.94 32.10 5.33
CA ALA A 30 -14.95 32.10 4.25
C ALA A 30 -15.62 32.18 2.85
N ILE A 31 -16.66 31.37 2.61
CA ILE A 31 -17.42 31.33 1.35
C ILE A 31 -18.19 32.65 1.13
N ASN A 32 -18.79 33.22 2.17
CA ASN A 32 -19.50 34.49 2.06
C ASN A 32 -18.57 35.64 1.65
N GLN A 33 -17.31 35.61 2.09
CA GLN A 33 -16.31 36.61 1.71
C GLN A 33 -15.63 36.30 0.36
N ASN A 34 -15.47 35.03 0.02
CA ASN A 34 -14.94 34.58 -1.26
C ASN A 34 -15.75 33.39 -1.81
N PRO A 35 -16.83 33.67 -2.59
CA PRO A 35 -17.68 32.64 -3.16
C PRO A 35 -16.99 31.74 -4.20
N ASN A 36 -15.78 32.09 -4.64
CA ASN A 36 -14.99 31.29 -5.58
C ASN A 36 -13.97 30.39 -4.86
N ASN A 37 -14.01 30.31 -3.52
CA ASN A 37 -13.15 29.43 -2.75
C ASN A 37 -13.68 27.98 -2.77
N ALA A 38 -13.30 27.24 -3.82
CA ALA A 38 -13.67 25.84 -4.00
C ALA A 38 -13.23 24.93 -2.85
N GLU A 39 -12.07 25.18 -2.24
CA GLU A 39 -11.60 24.42 -1.07
C GLU A 39 -12.55 24.60 0.12
N ALA A 40 -13.02 25.82 0.38
CA ALA A 40 -13.97 26.06 1.47
C ALA A 40 -15.28 25.28 1.26
N TYR A 41 -15.78 25.16 0.03
CA TYR A 41 -16.91 24.27 -0.28
C TYR A 41 -16.55 22.81 -0.02
N LEU A 42 -15.40 22.34 -0.52
CA LEU A 42 -14.93 20.96 -0.33
C LEU A 42 -14.88 20.57 1.16
N TYR A 43 -14.19 21.37 1.98
CA TYR A 43 -14.01 21.07 3.40
C TYR A 43 -15.27 21.30 4.22
N ARG A 44 -16.17 22.22 3.82
CA ARG A 44 -17.52 22.32 4.40
C ARG A 44 -18.35 21.07 4.11
N GLY A 45 -18.27 20.53 2.89
CA GLY A 45 -18.92 19.27 2.53
C GLY A 45 -18.40 18.09 3.38
N LEU A 46 -17.08 18.03 3.61
CA LEU A 46 -16.48 17.03 4.51
C LEU A 46 -16.99 17.17 5.96
N ALA A 47 -17.09 18.40 6.47
CA ALA A 47 -17.60 18.68 7.81
C ALA A 47 -19.09 18.31 7.94
N LYS A 48 -19.93 18.64 6.95
CA LYS A 48 -21.35 18.25 6.90
C LYS A 48 -21.53 16.73 6.91
N ARG A 49 -20.69 16.01 6.16
CA ARG A 49 -20.66 14.54 6.20
C ARG A 49 -20.27 14.03 7.59
N GLY A 50 -19.34 14.68 8.29
CA GLY A 50 -19.03 14.39 9.69
C GLY A 50 -20.24 14.46 10.63
N LEU A 51 -21.25 15.26 10.28
CA LEU A 51 -22.55 15.37 10.95
C LEU A 51 -23.65 14.49 10.34
N SER A 52 -23.29 13.54 9.46
CA SER A 52 -24.21 12.71 8.69
C SER A 52 -25.15 13.45 7.71
N ASP A 53 -24.90 14.74 7.44
CA ASP A 53 -25.61 15.51 6.42
C ASP A 53 -25.05 15.21 5.02
N SER A 54 -25.48 14.06 4.48
CA SER A 54 -25.01 13.57 3.18
C SER A 54 -25.51 14.41 2.01
N MET A 55 -26.71 15.00 2.12
CA MET A 55 -27.30 15.84 1.07
C MET A 55 -26.59 17.20 0.99
N GLY A 56 -26.34 17.83 2.13
CA GLY A 56 -25.60 19.09 2.18
C GLY A 56 -24.13 18.91 1.78
N ALA A 57 -23.53 17.76 2.10
CA ALA A 57 -22.18 17.42 1.62
C ALA A 57 -22.13 17.25 0.10
N LEU A 58 -23.11 16.54 -0.49
CA LEU A 58 -23.24 16.36 -1.93
C LEU A 58 -23.33 17.71 -2.66
N ALA A 59 -24.16 18.63 -2.16
CA ALA A 59 -24.31 19.97 -2.74
C ALA A 59 -22.99 20.75 -2.72
N ASP A 60 -22.29 20.76 -1.58
CA ASP A 60 -21.00 21.44 -1.45
C ASP A 60 -19.93 20.84 -2.37
N PHE A 61 -19.92 19.52 -2.55
CA PHE A 61 -19.00 18.88 -3.49
C PHE A 61 -19.29 19.25 -4.94
N LYS A 62 -20.56 19.35 -5.34
CA LYS A 62 -20.92 19.84 -6.67
C LYS A 62 -20.48 21.30 -6.87
N ASP A 63 -20.63 22.15 -5.87
CA ASP A 63 -20.14 23.54 -5.93
C ASP A 63 -18.61 23.62 -6.04
N ALA A 64 -17.88 22.80 -5.27
CA ALA A 64 -16.42 22.73 -5.38
C ALA A 64 -15.98 22.31 -6.79
N LEU A 65 -16.60 21.26 -7.35
CA LEU A 65 -16.32 20.75 -8.71
C LEU A 65 -16.67 21.76 -9.81
N ARG A 66 -17.71 22.57 -9.61
CA ARG A 66 -18.09 23.65 -10.51
C ARG A 66 -17.05 24.76 -10.55
N LEU A 67 -16.46 25.08 -9.42
CA LEU A 67 -15.43 26.12 -9.31
C LEU A 67 -14.09 25.64 -9.84
N ASP A 68 -13.77 24.36 -9.64
CA ASP A 68 -12.57 23.71 -10.17
C ASP A 68 -12.79 22.19 -10.20
N SER A 69 -12.78 21.68 -11.42
CA SER A 69 -13.10 20.28 -11.71
C SER A 69 -12.01 19.30 -11.28
N SER A 70 -10.82 19.78 -10.90
CA SER A 70 -9.69 18.98 -10.45
C SER A 70 -9.73 18.58 -8.96
N TYR A 71 -10.60 19.21 -8.14
CA TYR A 71 -10.65 18.95 -6.68
C TYR A 71 -11.02 17.52 -6.29
N GLY A 72 -11.55 16.73 -7.24
CA GLY A 72 -11.71 15.30 -7.07
C GLY A 72 -10.40 14.52 -6.90
N ASP A 73 -9.27 15.03 -7.40
CA ASP A 73 -7.96 14.39 -7.34
C ASP A 73 -7.17 14.79 -6.08
N ALA A 74 -7.45 15.95 -5.49
CA ALA A 74 -6.86 16.41 -4.22
C ALA A 74 -7.25 15.53 -3.02
N ILE A 75 -8.39 14.83 -3.08
CA ILE A 75 -8.78 13.86 -2.05
C ILE A 75 -8.03 12.53 -2.18
N LYS A 76 -7.44 12.24 -3.35
CA LYS A 76 -6.58 11.07 -3.58
C LYS A 76 -5.29 11.16 -2.76
N THR A 77 -4.72 12.35 -2.61
CA THR A 77 -3.60 12.63 -1.68
C THR A 77 -4.01 12.54 -0.21
N SER A 78 -5.30 12.73 0.09
CA SER A 78 -5.89 12.67 1.43
C SER A 78 -6.36 11.25 1.84
N GLN A 79 -6.19 10.23 0.97
CA GLN A 79 -6.50 8.81 1.21
C GLN A 79 -5.74 8.19 2.40
N ARG A 80 -4.81 8.93 3.01
CA ARG A 80 -4.02 8.49 4.16
C ARG A 80 -4.67 8.78 5.52
N HIS A 81 -5.86 9.39 5.57
CA HIS A 81 -6.66 9.51 6.79
C HIS A 81 -7.77 8.46 6.84
N PRO A 82 -7.65 7.39 7.67
CA PRO A 82 -8.63 6.30 7.78
C PRO A 82 -10.06 6.77 8.11
N LYS A 83 -10.21 7.98 8.65
CA LYS A 83 -11.47 8.58 9.07
C LYS A 83 -12.21 9.37 7.96
N LEU A 84 -11.55 9.72 6.86
CA LEU A 84 -12.17 10.41 5.72
C LEU A 84 -12.73 9.45 4.65
N ASN A 85 -12.47 8.15 4.77
CA ASN A 85 -12.78 7.13 3.77
C ASN A 85 -14.24 7.14 3.24
N PRO A 86 -15.31 7.23 4.06
CA PRO A 86 -16.67 7.35 3.50
C PRO A 86 -16.99 8.69 2.76
N ALA A 87 -16.05 9.64 2.64
CA ALA A 87 -16.24 10.91 1.90
C ALA A 87 -16.12 10.65 0.42
N TYR A 88 -15.22 9.72 0.13
CA TYR A 88 -14.76 9.38 -1.18
C TYR A 88 -15.91 8.87 -2.03
N ASP A 89 -16.76 8.02 -1.45
CA ASP A 89 -17.95 7.49 -2.14
C ASP A 89 -18.96 8.60 -2.45
N ILE A 90 -19.26 9.48 -1.49
CA ILE A 90 -20.18 10.60 -1.69
C ILE A 90 -19.63 11.58 -2.73
N LEU A 91 -18.34 11.89 -2.67
CA LEU A 91 -17.66 12.75 -3.63
C LEU A 91 -17.65 12.13 -5.03
N ASN A 92 -17.38 10.84 -5.16
CA ASN A 92 -17.40 10.15 -6.44
C ASN A 92 -18.81 10.15 -7.03
N ASN A 93 -19.83 9.92 -6.21
CA ASN A 93 -21.23 10.03 -6.63
C ASN A 93 -21.57 11.47 -7.06
N ALA A 94 -21.12 12.48 -6.31
CA ALA A 94 -21.25 13.90 -6.67
C ALA A 94 -20.63 14.18 -8.04
N ARG A 95 -19.42 13.65 -8.26
CA ARG A 95 -18.65 13.80 -9.49
C ARG A 95 -19.38 13.20 -10.68
N GLN A 96 -19.86 11.97 -10.53
CA GLN A 96 -20.60 11.25 -11.57
C GLN A 96 -21.89 12.00 -11.96
N GLN A 97 -22.67 12.45 -10.98
CA GLN A 97 -23.90 13.19 -11.23
C GLN A 97 -23.61 14.54 -11.91
N TYR A 98 -22.70 15.33 -11.32
CA TYR A 98 -22.36 16.66 -11.82
C TYR A 98 -21.89 16.61 -13.28
N PHE A 99 -20.93 15.75 -13.62
CA PHE A 99 -20.44 15.69 -14.99
C PHE A 99 -21.43 15.05 -15.96
N SER A 100 -22.36 14.23 -15.49
CA SER A 100 -23.46 13.77 -16.36
C SER A 100 -24.40 14.92 -16.72
N GLU A 101 -24.77 15.76 -15.75
CA GLU A 101 -25.56 16.98 -16.00
C GLU A 101 -24.83 17.94 -16.97
N VAL A 102 -23.50 18.08 -16.84
CA VAL A 102 -22.68 18.88 -17.76
C VAL A 102 -22.69 18.29 -19.17
N ILE A 103 -22.50 16.98 -19.32
CA ILE A 103 -22.50 16.27 -20.61
C ILE A 103 -23.86 16.37 -21.30
N GLU A 104 -24.96 16.28 -20.55
CA GLU A 104 -26.32 16.45 -21.10
C GLU A 104 -26.52 17.85 -21.71
N ARG A 105 -25.96 18.89 -21.08
CA ARG A 105 -26.03 20.27 -21.57
C ARG A 105 -25.02 20.55 -22.68
N ASN A 106 -23.85 19.93 -22.61
CA ASN A 106 -22.75 20.08 -23.57
C ASN A 106 -22.12 18.70 -23.91
N PRO A 107 -22.63 18.01 -24.94
CA PRO A 107 -22.16 16.66 -25.31
C PRO A 107 -20.73 16.56 -25.87
N ASN A 108 -20.03 17.69 -26.00
CA ASN A 108 -18.62 17.74 -26.43
C ASN A 108 -17.71 18.32 -25.33
N ASP A 109 -18.19 18.41 -24.09
CA ASP A 109 -17.38 18.85 -22.96
C ASP A 109 -16.32 17.82 -22.59
N VAL A 110 -15.08 18.07 -23.02
CA VAL A 110 -13.97 17.13 -22.82
C VAL A 110 -13.64 16.96 -21.35
N GLN A 111 -13.69 18.02 -20.56
CA GLN A 111 -13.38 17.97 -19.13
C GLN A 111 -14.42 17.12 -18.40
N ALA A 112 -15.70 17.28 -18.74
CA ALA A 112 -16.75 16.50 -18.12
C ALA A 112 -16.61 15.00 -18.39
N TYR A 113 -16.32 14.60 -19.64
CA TYR A 113 -16.03 13.19 -19.94
C TYR A 113 -14.78 12.70 -19.20
N PHE A 114 -13.70 13.48 -19.18
CA PHE A 114 -12.47 13.09 -18.51
C PHE A 114 -12.68 12.85 -17.01
N TYR A 115 -13.27 13.83 -16.31
CA TYR A 115 -13.46 13.76 -14.88
C TYR A 115 -14.55 12.75 -14.47
N ARG A 116 -15.58 12.51 -15.30
CA ARG A 116 -16.54 11.42 -15.09
C ARG A 116 -15.87 10.06 -15.29
N GLY A 117 -15.05 9.93 -16.33
CA GLY A 117 -14.31 8.71 -16.63
C GLY A 117 -13.41 8.28 -15.48
N ILE A 118 -12.62 9.19 -14.90
CA ILE A 118 -11.77 8.86 -13.75
C ILE A 118 -12.59 8.54 -12.48
N ALA A 119 -13.79 9.13 -12.32
CA ALA A 119 -14.68 8.85 -11.19
C ALA A 119 -15.25 7.43 -11.23
N ASN A 120 -15.54 6.94 -12.43
CA ASN A 120 -16.18 5.65 -12.67
C ASN A 120 -15.24 4.45 -12.49
N ARG A 121 -13.94 4.67 -12.20
CA ARG A 121 -12.93 3.62 -12.02
C ARG A 121 -13.39 2.42 -11.16
N TYR A 122 -14.15 2.69 -10.10
CA TYR A 122 -14.50 1.70 -9.09
C TYR A 122 -15.95 1.21 -9.17
N SER A 123 -16.80 1.92 -9.93
CA SER A 123 -18.23 1.61 -10.07
C SER A 123 -18.56 0.98 -11.42
N ASP A 124 -17.97 1.50 -12.50
CA ASP A 124 -18.19 1.03 -13.87
C ASP A 124 -16.96 1.34 -14.75
N THR A 125 -16.01 0.41 -14.77
CA THR A 125 -14.79 0.56 -15.56
C THR A 125 -15.07 0.63 -17.07
N GLN A 126 -16.15 0.02 -17.57
CA GLN A 126 -16.49 0.08 -18.99
C GLN A 126 -16.98 1.48 -19.37
N GLN A 127 -17.82 2.10 -18.54
CA GLN A 127 -18.22 3.49 -18.72
C GLN A 127 -17.00 4.44 -18.62
N ALA A 128 -16.07 4.16 -17.71
CA ALA A 128 -14.82 4.91 -17.60
C ALA A 128 -13.99 4.86 -18.91
N ILE A 129 -13.85 3.67 -19.50
CA ILE A 129 -13.17 3.48 -20.79
C ILE A 129 -13.90 4.19 -21.93
N ALA A 130 -15.24 4.15 -21.95
CA ALA A 130 -16.05 4.84 -22.96
C ALA A 130 -15.88 6.36 -22.89
N ASP A 131 -15.95 6.93 -21.69
CA ASP A 131 -15.77 8.36 -21.46
C ASP A 131 -14.36 8.83 -21.87
N LEU A 132 -13.31 8.10 -21.48
CA LEU A 132 -11.94 8.43 -21.89
C LEU A 132 -11.71 8.24 -23.38
N THR A 133 -12.41 7.29 -24.02
CA THR A 133 -12.41 7.16 -25.48
C THR A 133 -13.04 8.37 -26.15
N LYS A 134 -14.12 8.93 -25.58
CA LYS A 134 -14.72 10.18 -26.05
C LYS A 134 -13.75 11.36 -25.87
N VAL A 135 -13.02 11.45 -24.75
CA VAL A 135 -11.95 12.44 -24.55
C VAL A 135 -10.90 12.34 -25.64
N ILE A 136 -10.35 11.15 -25.90
CA ILE A 136 -9.32 10.93 -26.92
C ILE A 136 -9.84 11.27 -28.33
N SER A 137 -11.12 11.01 -28.61
CA SER A 137 -11.72 11.36 -29.90
C SER A 137 -11.85 12.87 -30.13
N LEU A 138 -12.05 13.64 -29.05
CA LEU A 138 -12.17 15.10 -29.08
C LEU A 138 -10.81 15.80 -28.95
N GLN A 139 -9.88 15.20 -28.22
CA GLN A 139 -8.52 15.68 -27.98
C GLN A 139 -7.50 14.53 -28.13
N PRO A 140 -7.07 14.23 -29.38
CA PRO A 140 -6.13 13.13 -29.66
C PRO A 140 -4.72 13.34 -29.08
N ASN A 141 -4.41 14.53 -28.59
CA ASN A 141 -3.13 14.86 -27.96
C ASN A 141 -3.18 14.87 -26.41
N ASN A 142 -4.27 14.37 -25.82
CA ASN A 142 -4.41 14.30 -24.37
C ASN A 142 -3.71 13.05 -23.78
N ALA A 143 -2.46 13.23 -23.35
CA ALA A 143 -1.64 12.15 -22.79
C ALA A 143 -2.25 11.51 -21.53
N GLU A 144 -2.92 12.30 -20.68
CA GLU A 144 -3.56 11.79 -19.45
C GLU A 144 -4.74 10.88 -19.77
N ALA A 145 -5.54 11.21 -20.80
CA ALA A 145 -6.66 10.38 -21.20
C ALA A 145 -6.21 9.00 -21.68
N PHE A 146 -5.11 8.95 -22.46
CA PHE A 146 -4.46 7.69 -22.81
C PHE A 146 -3.95 6.94 -21.57
N PHE A 147 -3.26 7.62 -20.66
CA PHE A 147 -2.75 7.00 -19.44
C PHE A 147 -3.86 6.40 -18.57
N TYR A 148 -4.94 7.14 -18.31
CA TYR A 148 -6.05 6.64 -17.50
C TYR A 148 -6.81 5.52 -18.21
N ARG A 149 -7.00 5.61 -19.53
CA ARG A 149 -7.67 4.54 -20.29
C ARG A 149 -6.82 3.28 -20.30
N GLY A 150 -5.50 3.41 -20.48
CA GLY A 150 -4.56 2.31 -20.38
C GLY A 150 -4.57 1.66 -19.00
N THR A 151 -4.64 2.47 -17.93
CA THR A 151 -4.77 1.98 -16.55
C THR A 151 -6.05 1.15 -16.36
N PHE A 152 -7.17 1.58 -16.93
CA PHE A 152 -8.43 0.81 -16.86
C PHE A 152 -8.41 -0.44 -17.74
N ASN A 153 -7.88 -0.33 -18.95
CA ASN A 153 -7.69 -1.47 -19.85
C ASN A 153 -6.78 -2.54 -19.26
N SER A 154 -5.80 -2.18 -18.39
CA SER A 154 -4.85 -3.14 -17.81
C SER A 154 -5.50 -4.29 -17.03
N GLN A 155 -6.73 -4.10 -16.56
CA GLN A 155 -7.52 -5.11 -15.85
C GLN A 155 -8.15 -6.15 -16.79
N TYR A 156 -8.29 -5.84 -18.07
CA TYR A 156 -9.02 -6.65 -19.05
C TYR A 156 -8.14 -7.10 -20.22
N ASP A 157 -7.22 -6.26 -20.66
CA ASP A 157 -6.46 -6.41 -21.89
C ASP A 157 -5.12 -5.67 -21.77
N ALA A 158 -4.07 -6.46 -21.52
CA ALA A 158 -2.71 -5.96 -21.36
C ALA A 158 -2.17 -5.28 -22.62
N ASP A 159 -2.55 -5.75 -23.81
CA ASP A 159 -2.04 -5.20 -25.07
C ASP A 159 -2.66 -3.85 -25.38
N LYS A 160 -3.97 -3.68 -25.14
CA LYS A 160 -4.62 -2.35 -25.21
C LYS A 160 -4.03 -1.37 -24.22
N ALA A 161 -3.78 -1.81 -22.98
CA ALA A 161 -3.15 -0.97 -21.98
C ALA A 161 -1.75 -0.51 -22.39
N ILE A 162 -0.92 -1.42 -22.92
CA ILE A 162 0.40 -1.10 -23.45
C ILE A 162 0.31 -0.10 -24.61
N ALA A 163 -0.63 -0.28 -25.54
CA ALA A 163 -0.83 0.65 -26.66
C ALA A 163 -1.20 2.06 -26.17
N ASP A 164 -2.09 2.16 -25.19
CA ASP A 164 -2.46 3.43 -24.55
C ASP A 164 -1.26 4.08 -23.83
N PHE A 165 -0.49 3.31 -23.06
CA PHE A 165 0.71 3.84 -22.41
C PHE A 165 1.79 4.27 -23.40
N ASN A 166 1.95 3.57 -24.52
CA ASN A 166 2.85 3.99 -25.58
C ASN A 166 2.47 5.38 -26.10
N GLU A 167 1.18 5.63 -26.31
CA GLU A 167 0.70 6.92 -26.81
C GLU A 167 0.81 8.02 -25.77
N ALA A 168 0.50 7.73 -24.50
CA ALA A 168 0.74 8.66 -23.39
C ALA A 168 2.22 9.08 -23.29
N ILE A 169 3.14 8.12 -23.44
CA ILE A 169 4.60 8.36 -23.44
C ILE A 169 5.05 9.13 -24.68
N ARG A 170 4.47 8.83 -25.85
CA ARG A 170 4.78 9.54 -27.10
C ARG A 170 4.41 11.02 -27.00
N LEU A 171 3.24 11.31 -26.42
CA LEU A 171 2.73 12.66 -26.20
C LEU A 171 3.46 13.38 -25.05
N ASN A 172 3.81 12.65 -23.99
CA ASN A 172 4.59 13.16 -22.86
C ASN A 172 5.75 12.21 -22.50
N PRO A 173 6.95 12.42 -23.07
CA PRO A 173 8.12 11.59 -22.79
C PRO A 173 8.63 11.64 -21.34
N LYS A 174 8.09 12.55 -20.51
CA LYS A 174 8.41 12.66 -19.08
C LYS A 174 7.28 12.12 -18.18
N TYR A 175 6.36 11.34 -18.73
CA TYR A 175 5.25 10.77 -17.98
C TYR A 175 5.72 9.54 -17.16
N THR A 176 6.26 9.81 -15.97
CA THR A 176 6.80 8.81 -15.03
C THR A 176 5.84 7.65 -14.79
N GLU A 177 4.58 7.95 -14.48
CA GLU A 177 3.56 6.97 -14.14
C GLU A 177 3.24 6.04 -15.31
N ALA A 178 3.26 6.55 -16.55
CA ALA A 178 3.03 5.73 -17.74
C ALA A 178 4.15 4.70 -17.93
N TYR A 179 5.42 5.08 -17.73
CA TYR A 179 6.54 4.13 -17.74
C TYR A 179 6.40 3.10 -16.61
N LEU A 180 6.10 3.54 -15.38
CA LEU A 180 5.91 2.65 -14.24
C LEU A 180 4.82 1.60 -14.50
N GLN A 181 3.64 2.03 -14.97
CA GLN A 181 2.51 1.13 -15.22
C GLN A 181 2.78 0.18 -16.39
N ARG A 182 3.35 0.66 -17.50
CA ARG A 182 3.72 -0.19 -18.63
C ARG A 182 4.79 -1.21 -18.23
N GLY A 183 5.80 -0.79 -17.47
CA GLY A 183 6.82 -1.66 -16.91
C GLY A 183 6.23 -2.75 -16.00
N ALA A 184 5.24 -2.41 -15.18
CA ALA A 184 4.52 -3.38 -14.35
C ALA A 184 3.79 -4.44 -15.20
N ILE A 185 3.10 -4.04 -16.28
CA ILE A 185 2.47 -5.00 -17.19
C ILE A 185 3.52 -5.90 -17.85
N TYR A 186 4.65 -5.34 -18.28
CA TYR A 186 5.74 -6.13 -18.83
C TYR A 186 6.30 -7.14 -17.81
N ALA A 187 6.46 -6.76 -16.54
CA ALA A 187 6.91 -7.66 -15.50
C ALA A 187 5.93 -8.84 -15.30
N HIS A 188 4.62 -8.56 -15.22
CA HIS A 188 3.59 -9.59 -15.06
C HIS A 188 3.46 -10.51 -16.27
N THR A 189 3.81 -10.03 -17.46
CA THR A 189 3.80 -10.82 -18.71
C THR A 189 5.17 -11.44 -19.04
N ASN A 190 6.08 -11.53 -18.05
CA ASN A 190 7.44 -12.09 -18.16
C ASN A 190 8.34 -11.41 -19.21
N LYS A 191 8.02 -10.17 -19.61
CA LYS A 191 8.80 -9.31 -20.50
C LYS A 191 9.82 -8.49 -19.70
N GLU A 192 10.67 -9.16 -18.92
CA GLU A 192 11.54 -8.56 -17.90
C GLU A 192 12.48 -7.46 -18.43
N ARG A 193 13.06 -7.64 -19.63
CA ARG A 193 13.95 -6.64 -20.24
C ARG A 193 13.22 -5.32 -20.51
N GLN A 194 11.98 -5.39 -20.99
CA GLN A 194 11.17 -4.21 -21.24
C GLN A 194 10.73 -3.55 -19.93
N ALA A 195 10.39 -4.35 -18.92
CA ALA A 195 10.06 -3.85 -17.59
C ALA A 195 11.22 -3.07 -16.96
N ILE A 196 12.45 -3.63 -16.97
CA ILE A 196 13.65 -2.94 -16.46
C ILE A 196 13.90 -1.63 -17.20
N SER A 197 13.82 -1.63 -18.54
CA SER A 197 14.01 -0.42 -19.35
C SER A 197 13.02 0.69 -19.00
N ASP A 198 11.76 0.32 -18.75
CA ASP A 198 10.71 1.25 -18.35
C ASP A 198 10.95 1.79 -16.93
N TYR A 199 11.30 0.94 -15.97
CA TYR A 199 11.63 1.39 -14.62
C TYR A 199 12.88 2.27 -14.58
N GLU A 200 13.90 1.97 -15.37
CA GLU A 200 15.08 2.82 -15.54
C GLU A 200 14.72 4.19 -16.09
N THR A 201 13.82 4.24 -17.08
CA THR A 201 13.36 5.50 -17.66
C THR A 201 12.52 6.29 -16.65
N SER A 202 11.60 5.62 -15.94
CA SER A 202 10.81 6.21 -14.87
C SER A 202 11.69 6.86 -13.79
N ILE A 203 12.72 6.14 -13.32
CA ILE A 203 13.70 6.65 -12.33
C ILE A 203 14.51 7.82 -12.90
N ARG A 204 14.92 7.77 -14.16
CA ARG A 204 15.68 8.86 -14.80
C ARG A 204 14.84 10.13 -14.93
N VAL A 205 13.55 10.00 -15.23
CA VAL A 205 12.62 11.12 -15.38
C VAL A 205 12.23 11.68 -14.02
N ASN A 206 11.94 10.82 -13.05
CA ASN A 206 11.61 11.18 -11.68
C ASN A 206 12.37 10.29 -10.68
N PRO A 207 13.54 10.77 -10.20
CA PRO A 207 14.36 10.04 -9.23
C PRO A 207 13.70 9.82 -7.85
N ASN A 208 12.55 10.44 -7.58
CA ASN A 208 11.81 10.28 -6.34
C ASN A 208 10.67 9.25 -6.44
N ASN A 209 10.54 8.56 -7.58
CA ASN A 209 9.53 7.52 -7.74
C ASN A 209 9.97 6.19 -7.08
N ALA A 210 9.62 6.01 -5.81
CA ALA A 210 10.00 4.84 -5.02
C ALA A 210 9.49 3.50 -5.60
N ASP A 211 8.29 3.51 -6.20
CA ASP A 211 7.69 2.30 -6.81
C ASP A 211 8.53 1.74 -7.96
N SER A 212 9.17 2.61 -8.74
CA SER A 212 10.05 2.18 -9.82
C SER A 212 11.30 1.47 -9.30
N TYR A 213 11.88 1.96 -8.20
CA TYR A 213 12.99 1.26 -7.54
C TYR A 213 12.54 -0.08 -6.97
N LEU A 214 11.41 -0.11 -6.24
CA LEU A 214 10.88 -1.33 -5.65
C LEU A 214 10.54 -2.41 -6.70
N ASN A 215 9.91 -2.02 -7.80
CA ASN A 215 9.57 -2.99 -8.85
C ASN A 215 10.82 -3.48 -9.59
N ARG A 216 11.80 -2.60 -9.83
CA ARG A 216 13.08 -3.00 -10.44
C ARG A 216 13.89 -3.90 -9.52
N SER A 217 13.86 -3.68 -8.20
CA SER A 217 14.59 -4.53 -7.24
C SER A 217 14.10 -5.97 -7.28
N GLY A 218 12.79 -6.20 -7.37
CA GLY A 218 12.22 -7.54 -7.46
C GLY A 218 12.67 -8.30 -8.72
N ILE A 219 12.75 -7.62 -9.87
CA ILE A 219 13.25 -8.25 -11.11
C ILE A 219 14.76 -8.52 -11.01
N ARG A 220 15.54 -7.56 -10.51
CA ARG A 220 16.99 -7.74 -10.31
C ARG A 220 17.30 -8.90 -9.36
N GLU A 221 16.54 -9.03 -8.29
CA GLU A 221 16.66 -10.16 -7.36
C GLU A 221 16.43 -11.50 -8.06
N LYS A 222 15.36 -11.61 -8.87
CA LYS A 222 15.05 -12.82 -9.65
C LYS A 222 16.16 -13.16 -10.64
N GLN A 223 16.82 -12.14 -11.20
CA GLN A 223 17.96 -12.28 -12.12
C GLN A 223 19.28 -12.57 -11.39
N GLY A 224 19.31 -12.57 -10.06
CA GLY A 224 20.51 -12.79 -9.27
C GLY A 224 21.39 -11.55 -9.07
N ASP A 225 20.97 -10.38 -9.56
CA ASP A 225 21.62 -9.10 -9.25
C ASP A 225 21.20 -8.61 -7.85
N ILE A 226 21.66 -9.35 -6.84
CA ILE A 226 21.32 -9.09 -5.43
C ILE A 226 21.88 -7.73 -4.97
N LYS A 227 23.03 -7.31 -5.50
CA LYS A 227 23.63 -6.00 -5.18
C LYS A 227 22.78 -4.86 -5.73
N GLY A 228 22.38 -4.92 -7.00
CA GLY A 228 21.51 -3.92 -7.62
C GLY A 228 20.13 -3.88 -6.97
N ALA A 229 19.56 -5.04 -6.61
CA ALA A 229 18.30 -5.11 -5.88
C ALA A 229 18.39 -4.45 -4.48
N SER A 230 19.48 -4.68 -3.74
CA SER A 230 19.68 -4.05 -2.41
C SER A 230 19.87 -2.53 -2.52
N ALA A 231 20.56 -2.06 -3.55
CA ALA A 231 20.70 -0.63 -3.83
C ALA A 231 19.33 0.02 -4.15
N ASP A 232 18.51 -0.63 -4.98
CA ASP A 232 17.17 -0.14 -5.30
C ASP A 232 16.26 -0.09 -4.07
N LEU A 233 16.28 -1.12 -3.21
CA LEU A 233 15.53 -1.10 -1.95
C LEU A 233 16.02 0.00 -1.00
N THR A 234 17.30 0.36 -1.04
CA THR A 234 17.84 1.46 -0.22
C THR A 234 17.26 2.81 -0.65
N GLU A 235 17.13 3.06 -1.96
CA GLU A 235 16.44 4.26 -2.44
C GLU A 235 14.94 4.23 -2.14
N ALA A 236 14.28 3.08 -2.29
CA ALA A 236 12.87 2.95 -1.94
C ALA A 236 12.62 3.26 -0.44
N ILE A 237 13.47 2.75 0.46
CA ILE A 237 13.42 3.05 1.91
C ILE A 237 13.56 4.55 2.18
N ARG A 238 14.46 5.23 1.45
CA ARG A 238 14.66 6.68 1.60
C ARG A 238 13.42 7.49 1.18
N LEU A 239 12.68 6.99 0.19
CA LEU A 239 11.57 7.71 -0.46
C LEU A 239 10.18 7.37 0.11
N LYS A 240 9.98 6.18 0.68
CA LYS A 240 8.68 5.70 1.21
C LYS A 240 8.71 5.45 2.73
N PRO A 241 8.35 6.45 3.56
CA PRO A 241 8.35 6.30 5.02
C PRO A 241 7.17 5.44 5.56
N ASP A 242 6.17 5.15 4.74
CA ASP A 242 4.94 4.44 5.11
C ASP A 242 5.02 2.90 4.95
N GLU A 243 5.95 2.39 4.14
CA GLU A 243 6.14 0.95 3.90
C GLU A 243 7.45 0.39 4.50
N LEU A 244 8.07 1.13 5.41
CA LEU A 244 9.43 0.85 5.90
C LEU A 244 9.62 -0.57 6.43
N ALA A 245 8.68 -1.09 7.22
CA ALA A 245 8.80 -2.43 7.80
C ALA A 245 8.96 -3.53 6.74
N ARG A 246 8.18 -3.44 5.65
CA ARG A 246 8.27 -4.37 4.52
C ARG A 246 9.60 -4.20 3.78
N LEU A 247 9.96 -2.97 3.46
CA LEU A 247 11.17 -2.68 2.68
C LEU A 247 12.46 -3.09 3.41
N TYR A 248 12.54 -2.82 4.72
CA TYR A 248 13.64 -3.31 5.56
C TYR A 248 13.67 -4.84 5.61
N THR A 249 12.52 -5.52 5.72
CA THR A 249 12.50 -6.99 5.71
C THR A 249 13.04 -7.54 4.38
N SER A 250 12.58 -7.02 3.24
CA SER A 250 13.06 -7.42 1.93
C SER A 250 14.56 -7.14 1.76
N ARG A 251 15.06 -5.97 2.18
CA ARG A 251 16.49 -5.66 2.08
C ARG A 251 17.34 -6.52 3.00
N GLY A 252 16.83 -6.85 4.19
CA GLY A 252 17.46 -7.79 5.12
C GLY A 252 17.67 -9.16 4.48
N GLU A 253 16.67 -9.69 3.77
CA GLU A 253 16.79 -10.95 3.02
C GLU A 253 17.86 -10.87 1.92
N LEU A 254 17.97 -9.76 1.20
CA LEU A 254 19.03 -9.56 0.21
C LEU A 254 20.42 -9.48 0.85
N HIS A 255 20.55 -8.81 2.01
CA HIS A 255 21.81 -8.79 2.75
C HIS A 255 22.25 -10.20 3.19
N LEU A 256 21.31 -11.07 3.59
CA LEU A 256 21.61 -12.47 3.90
C LEU A 256 22.06 -13.25 2.65
N LYS A 257 21.43 -13.03 1.49
CA LYS A 257 21.89 -13.59 0.20
C LYS A 257 23.31 -13.14 -0.17
N LEU A 258 23.70 -11.92 0.24
CA LEU A 258 25.06 -11.39 0.12
C LEU A 258 26.03 -11.86 1.21
N LYS A 259 25.57 -12.71 2.14
CA LYS A 259 26.30 -13.15 3.34
C LYS A 259 26.69 -12.01 4.29
N ASP A 260 26.02 -10.86 4.19
CA ASP A 260 26.17 -9.73 5.11
C ASP A 260 25.16 -9.88 6.26
N THR A 261 25.45 -10.84 7.14
CA THR A 261 24.58 -11.20 8.26
C THR A 261 24.34 -10.04 9.23
N GLN A 262 25.33 -9.17 9.43
CA GLN A 262 25.19 -8.01 10.32
C GLN A 262 24.17 -7.01 9.77
N LYS A 263 24.24 -6.68 8.48
CA LYS A 263 23.24 -5.80 7.87
C LYS A 263 21.85 -6.44 7.80
N GLY A 264 21.77 -7.74 7.52
CA GLY A 264 20.50 -8.47 7.57
C GLY A 264 19.83 -8.38 8.95
N LEU A 265 20.61 -8.58 10.02
CA LEU A 265 20.14 -8.46 11.40
C LEU A 265 19.70 -7.03 11.76
N ALA A 266 20.44 -6.03 11.30
CA ALA A 266 20.11 -4.62 11.50
C ALA A 266 18.80 -4.25 10.78
N ASP A 267 18.64 -4.66 9.53
CA ASP A 267 17.43 -4.43 8.74
C ASP A 267 16.19 -5.08 9.39
N TYR A 268 16.28 -6.31 9.86
CA TYR A 268 15.15 -6.92 10.60
C TYR A 268 14.83 -6.20 11.91
N SER A 269 15.82 -5.57 12.55
CA SER A 269 15.58 -4.79 13.76
C SER A 269 14.87 -3.47 13.46
N GLU A 270 15.25 -2.78 12.39
CA GLU A 270 14.51 -1.60 11.91
C GLU A 270 13.10 -1.98 11.45
N ALA A 271 12.94 -3.10 10.75
CA ALA A 271 11.62 -3.58 10.35
C ALA A 271 10.68 -3.75 11.56
N ILE A 272 11.16 -4.36 12.63
CA ILE A 272 10.41 -4.53 13.88
C ILE A 272 10.10 -3.18 14.53
N ARG A 273 11.07 -2.26 14.58
CA ARG A 273 10.89 -0.93 15.18
C ARG A 273 9.76 -0.15 14.49
N TYR A 274 9.79 -0.06 13.17
CA TYR A 274 8.73 0.62 12.42
C TYR A 274 7.40 -0.11 12.50
N ALA A 275 7.40 -1.43 12.61
CA ALA A 275 6.18 -2.20 12.75
C ALA A 275 5.54 -2.11 14.14
N SER A 276 6.29 -1.74 15.19
CA SER A 276 5.76 -1.48 16.54
C SER A 276 5.18 -0.08 16.72
N ASP A 277 5.63 0.89 15.91
CA ASP A 277 5.14 2.27 15.95
C ASP A 277 3.78 2.43 15.24
N VAL A 278 3.47 1.55 14.28
CA VAL A 278 2.19 1.51 13.56
C VAL A 278 1.21 0.58 14.29
N LYS A 279 0.47 1.12 15.26
CA LYS A 279 -0.77 0.46 15.73
C LYS A 279 -1.77 0.49 14.57
N ASP A 280 -2.19 -0.69 14.13
CA ASP A 280 -3.23 -0.94 13.12
C ASP A 280 -2.86 -0.65 11.65
N TYR A 281 -2.22 -1.63 10.99
CA TYR A 281 -2.30 -1.74 9.53
C TYR A 281 -3.37 -2.78 9.15
N ILE A 282 -4.64 -2.35 9.20
CA ILE A 282 -5.78 -3.07 8.64
C ILE A 282 -5.77 -2.78 7.13
N GLY A 283 -5.09 -3.59 6.31
CA GLY A 283 -5.10 -3.36 4.87
C GLY A 283 -4.01 -3.99 4.01
N GLY A 284 -3.52 -5.20 4.35
CA GLY A 284 -2.63 -5.96 3.45
C GLY A 284 -1.13 -5.69 3.60
N GLY A 285 -0.69 -5.20 4.76
CA GLY A 285 0.72 -4.92 5.06
C GLY A 285 1.45 -6.17 5.55
N TYR A 286 2.75 -6.25 5.24
CA TYR A 286 3.64 -7.33 5.70
C TYR A 286 3.57 -7.41 7.23
N PRO A 287 3.08 -8.53 7.82
CA PRO A 287 2.79 -8.54 9.23
C PRO A 287 4.05 -8.40 10.09
N SER A 288 4.00 -7.50 11.08
CA SER A 288 5.11 -7.18 12.00
C SER A 288 5.75 -8.41 12.65
N TYR A 289 4.97 -9.46 12.87
CA TYR A 289 5.43 -10.72 13.43
C TYR A 289 6.40 -11.47 12.51
N MET A 290 6.31 -11.35 11.19
CA MET A 290 7.22 -12.04 10.26
C MET A 290 8.66 -11.60 10.43
N ALA A 291 8.91 -10.31 10.68
CA ALA A 291 10.24 -9.78 10.94
C ALA A 291 10.86 -10.38 12.22
N TYR A 292 10.05 -10.60 13.28
CA TYR A 292 10.49 -11.35 14.46
C TYR A 292 10.93 -12.77 14.11
N GLY A 293 10.16 -13.50 13.30
CA GLY A 293 10.52 -14.86 12.88
C GLY A 293 11.82 -14.91 12.07
N ARG A 294 11.98 -13.99 11.12
CA ARG A 294 13.21 -13.87 10.32
C ARG A 294 14.42 -13.54 11.20
N ARG A 295 14.28 -12.60 12.13
CA ARG A 295 15.34 -12.23 13.08
C ARG A 295 15.67 -13.35 14.07
N ALA A 296 14.67 -14.08 14.55
CA ALA A 296 14.84 -15.21 15.45
C ALA A 296 15.69 -16.32 14.81
N ASN A 297 15.37 -16.70 13.56
CA ASN A 297 16.14 -17.68 12.81
C ASN A 297 17.61 -17.24 12.68
N LEU A 298 17.83 -15.98 12.31
CA LEU A 298 19.18 -15.45 12.14
C LEU A 298 19.98 -15.40 13.45
N ARG A 299 19.34 -15.02 14.55
CA ARG A 299 19.95 -15.02 15.89
C ARG A 299 20.31 -16.44 16.34
N ASP A 300 19.46 -17.42 16.07
CA ASP A 300 19.74 -18.82 16.36
C ASP A 300 20.97 -19.34 15.60
N GLU A 301 21.08 -19.01 14.31
CA GLU A 301 22.27 -19.32 13.48
C GLU A 301 23.54 -18.65 14.03
N LEU A 302 23.41 -17.42 14.53
CA LEU A 302 24.48 -16.67 15.19
C LEU A 302 24.77 -17.14 16.63
N LYS A 303 24.06 -18.15 17.13
CA LYS A 303 24.13 -18.66 18.51
C LYS A 303 23.71 -17.64 19.58
N ASP A 304 23.02 -16.57 19.20
CA ASP A 304 22.29 -15.69 20.11
C ASP A 304 20.95 -16.35 20.49
N TYR A 305 21.03 -17.43 21.26
CA TYR A 305 19.87 -18.23 21.62
C TYR A 305 18.87 -17.47 22.50
N GLN A 306 19.35 -16.59 23.38
CA GLN A 306 18.48 -15.77 24.22
C GLN A 306 17.68 -14.77 23.36
N GLY A 307 18.34 -14.08 22.42
CA GLY A 307 17.68 -13.18 21.49
C GLY A 307 16.71 -13.91 20.56
N ALA A 308 17.08 -15.11 20.09
CA ALA A 308 16.19 -15.96 19.28
C ALA A 308 14.93 -16.36 20.05
N ILE A 309 15.06 -16.80 21.31
CA ILE A 309 13.92 -17.15 22.17
C ILE A 309 12.99 -15.95 22.38
N ALA A 310 13.55 -14.76 22.60
CA ALA A 310 12.77 -13.53 22.76
C ALA A 310 11.95 -13.21 21.50
N ASP A 311 12.57 -13.31 20.32
CA ASP A 311 11.89 -13.05 19.06
C ASP A 311 10.84 -14.11 18.71
N TYR A 312 11.12 -15.41 18.89
CA TYR A 312 10.10 -16.45 18.72
C TYR A 312 8.93 -16.26 19.66
N THR A 313 9.17 -15.75 20.87
CA THR A 313 8.09 -15.43 21.83
C THR A 313 7.21 -14.29 21.32
N GLN A 314 7.80 -13.24 20.74
CA GLN A 314 7.01 -12.16 20.12
C GLN A 314 6.26 -12.64 18.88
N LEU A 315 6.88 -13.47 18.04
CA LEU A 315 6.23 -14.10 16.89
C LEU A 315 4.97 -14.87 17.31
N ILE A 316 5.09 -15.75 18.30
CA ILE A 316 3.96 -16.54 18.83
C ILE A 316 2.86 -15.63 19.40
N ARG A 317 3.24 -14.55 20.10
CA ARG A 317 2.29 -13.60 20.71
C ARG A 317 1.51 -12.80 19.67
N LEU A 318 2.15 -12.41 18.57
CA LEU A 318 1.61 -11.47 17.59
C LEU A 318 0.99 -12.13 16.36
N ALA A 319 1.42 -13.34 16.00
CA ALA A 319 0.91 -14.04 14.81
C ALA A 319 -0.56 -14.47 15.02
N PRO A 320 -1.48 -14.14 14.09
CA PRO A 320 -2.85 -14.64 14.12
C PRO A 320 -2.90 -16.17 14.06
N PRO A 321 -3.87 -16.82 14.74
CA PRO A 321 -4.06 -18.26 14.67
C PRO A 321 -4.16 -18.76 13.23
N GLY A 322 -3.36 -19.77 12.88
CA GLY A 322 -3.39 -20.39 11.56
C GLY A 322 -2.65 -19.65 10.45
N SER A 323 -1.86 -18.63 10.78
CA SER A 323 -0.97 -17.96 9.83
C SER A 323 0.12 -18.91 9.31
N ALA A 324 0.45 -18.80 8.03
CA ALA A 324 1.53 -19.53 7.37
C ALA A 324 2.61 -18.56 6.88
N PHE A 325 3.88 -19.00 6.77
CA PHE A 325 5.01 -18.09 6.52
C PHE A 325 4.96 -17.36 5.17
N ASP A 326 4.22 -17.84 4.16
CA ASP A 326 4.08 -17.13 2.87
C ASP A 326 3.05 -17.75 1.90
N GLY A 327 1.79 -17.97 2.28
CA GLY A 327 0.72 -18.42 1.35
C GLY A 327 0.97 -19.76 0.62
N ALA A 328 2.08 -20.44 0.87
CA ALA A 328 2.45 -21.68 0.22
C ALA A 328 1.70 -22.83 0.90
N ILE A 329 1.03 -23.63 0.08
CA ILE A 329 0.18 -24.77 0.43
C ILE A 329 0.93 -25.85 1.26
N ASN A 330 2.26 -25.74 1.39
CA ASN A 330 3.14 -26.63 2.16
C ASN A 330 3.96 -25.94 3.28
N SER A 331 3.66 -24.69 3.63
CA SER A 331 4.34 -24.02 4.75
C SER A 331 3.69 -24.40 6.08
N SER A 332 4.49 -24.95 6.99
CA SER A 332 4.10 -25.26 8.36
C SER A 332 3.51 -24.02 9.07
N ASP A 333 2.51 -24.26 9.91
CA ASP A 333 1.87 -23.29 10.80
C ASP A 333 2.97 -22.57 11.58
N ILE A 334 2.95 -21.24 11.49
CA ILE A 334 3.95 -20.37 12.09
C ILE A 334 4.13 -20.70 13.57
N TRP A 335 3.06 -21.02 14.29
CA TRP A 335 3.14 -21.38 15.69
C TRP A 335 3.83 -22.72 15.88
N ALA A 336 3.47 -23.75 15.13
CA ALA A 336 4.07 -25.08 15.26
C ALA A 336 5.61 -25.01 15.09
N ASP A 337 6.06 -24.31 14.06
CA ASP A 337 7.49 -24.11 13.80
C ASP A 337 8.16 -23.17 14.81
N ALA A 338 7.50 -22.08 15.22
CA ALA A 338 8.05 -21.16 16.21
C ALA A 338 8.22 -21.83 17.59
N TYR A 339 7.24 -22.62 18.03
CA TYR A 339 7.37 -23.41 19.27
C TYR A 339 8.50 -24.42 19.15
N PHE A 340 8.59 -25.16 18.04
CA PHE A 340 9.68 -26.12 17.82
C PHE A 340 11.06 -25.45 17.87
N ARG A 341 11.26 -24.37 17.12
CA ARG A 341 12.55 -23.66 17.07
C ARG A 341 12.90 -22.99 18.38
N ARG A 342 11.91 -22.44 19.10
CA ARG A 342 12.12 -21.90 20.45
C ARG A 342 12.52 -22.99 21.44
N ALA A 343 11.97 -24.20 21.31
CA ALA A 343 12.38 -25.35 22.12
C ALA A 343 13.84 -25.74 21.84
N GLU A 344 14.25 -25.82 20.57
CA GLU A 344 15.64 -26.11 20.20
C GLU A 344 16.61 -25.07 20.79
N ALA A 345 16.29 -23.77 20.69
CA ALA A 345 17.09 -22.71 21.28
C ALA A 345 17.15 -22.80 22.82
N LYS A 346 16.04 -23.15 23.49
CA LYS A 346 15.99 -23.38 24.94
C LYS A 346 16.87 -24.54 25.39
N ILE A 347 16.94 -25.62 24.62
CA ILE A 347 17.88 -26.73 24.89
C ILE A 347 19.33 -26.23 24.86
N LYS A 348 19.69 -25.33 23.94
CA LYS A 348 21.06 -24.78 23.85
C LYS A 348 21.45 -23.94 25.07
N ILE A 349 20.49 -23.39 25.80
CA ILE A 349 20.71 -22.65 27.06
C ILE A 349 20.36 -23.46 28.32
N SER A 350 20.21 -24.79 28.20
CA SER A 350 19.86 -25.71 29.29
C SER A 350 18.48 -25.48 29.95
N ASP A 351 17.56 -24.77 29.31
CA ASP A 351 16.16 -24.68 29.75
C ASP A 351 15.36 -25.90 29.26
N THR A 352 15.64 -27.07 29.84
CA THR A 352 15.01 -28.34 29.46
C THR A 352 13.52 -28.38 29.78
N ARG A 353 13.10 -27.74 30.88
CA ARG A 353 11.69 -27.66 31.27
C ARG A 353 10.89 -26.81 30.28
N GLY A 354 11.40 -25.62 29.93
CA GLY A 354 10.76 -24.75 28.95
C GLY A 354 10.79 -25.35 27.55
N ALA A 355 11.85 -26.06 27.17
CA ALA A 355 11.91 -26.77 25.89
C ALA A 355 10.87 -27.89 25.80
N LEU A 356 10.70 -28.69 26.86
CA LEU A 356 9.69 -29.74 26.90
C LEU A 356 8.27 -29.20 26.75
N GLN A 357 7.97 -28.04 27.36
CA GLN A 357 6.69 -27.36 27.19
C GLN A 357 6.46 -26.95 25.73
N ASP A 358 7.47 -26.32 25.11
CA ASP A 358 7.38 -25.86 23.74
C ASP A 358 7.27 -27.02 22.73
N TYR A 359 8.02 -28.12 22.90
CA TYR A 359 7.87 -29.29 22.04
C TYR A 359 6.46 -29.89 22.10
N ARG A 360 5.86 -29.97 23.30
CA ARG A 360 4.47 -30.45 23.46
C ARG A 360 3.49 -29.55 22.70
N GLN A 361 3.69 -28.24 22.78
CA GLN A 361 2.85 -27.28 22.08
C GLN A 361 3.05 -27.36 20.55
N ALA A 362 4.28 -27.53 20.07
CA ALA A 362 4.57 -27.74 18.66
C ALA A 362 3.88 -29.00 18.13
N VAL A 363 4.01 -30.14 18.83
CA VAL A 363 3.35 -31.41 18.48
C VAL A 363 1.83 -31.27 18.44
N LYS A 364 1.23 -30.58 19.42
CA LYS A 364 -0.21 -30.27 19.41
C LYS A 364 -0.63 -29.57 18.11
N TYR A 365 0.02 -28.46 17.75
CA TYR A 365 -0.33 -27.71 16.54
C TYR A 365 -0.09 -28.48 15.24
N PHE A 366 1.01 -29.23 15.13
CA PHE A 366 1.24 -30.11 13.99
C PHE A 366 0.14 -31.18 13.86
N SER A 367 -0.32 -31.73 14.99
CA SER A 367 -1.33 -32.81 15.01
C SER A 367 -2.73 -32.30 14.65
N GLU A 368 -3.12 -31.12 15.16
CA GLU A 368 -4.39 -30.45 14.84
C GLU A 368 -4.53 -30.17 13.33
N ARG A 369 -3.41 -30.02 12.62
CA ARG A 369 -3.37 -29.81 11.16
C ARG A 369 -3.13 -31.09 10.35
N GLY A 370 -2.98 -32.23 11.02
CA GLY A 370 -2.70 -33.52 10.36
C GLY A 370 -1.32 -33.61 9.70
N TRP A 371 -0.38 -32.73 10.07
CA TRP A 371 0.93 -32.67 9.42
C TRP A 371 1.97 -33.56 10.08
N GLN A 372 2.59 -34.42 9.28
CA GLN A 372 3.65 -35.35 9.71
C GLN A 372 5.04 -34.87 9.23
N THR A 373 5.34 -33.59 9.49
CA THR A 373 6.61 -32.98 9.07
C THR A 373 7.82 -33.58 9.81
N ASP A 374 9.03 -33.33 9.31
CA ASP A 374 10.25 -33.73 10.02
C ASP A 374 10.38 -33.04 11.38
N ASN A 375 9.93 -31.78 11.49
CA ASN A 375 9.88 -31.06 12.77
C ASN A 375 8.93 -31.74 13.76
N TYR A 376 7.78 -32.24 13.32
CA TYR A 376 6.87 -33.03 14.16
C TYR A 376 7.54 -34.31 14.71
N LYS A 377 8.21 -35.07 13.84
CA LYS A 377 8.92 -36.30 14.24
C LYS A 377 10.04 -36.00 15.24
N LYS A 378 10.83 -34.96 14.98
CA LYS A 378 11.90 -34.49 15.88
C LYS A 378 11.35 -34.05 17.23
N ALA A 379 10.31 -33.21 17.25
CA ALA A 379 9.67 -32.76 18.48
C ALA A 379 9.17 -33.94 19.32
N THR A 380 8.49 -34.91 18.70
CA THR A 380 7.98 -36.11 19.38
C THR A 380 9.11 -36.95 19.99
N ALA A 381 10.24 -37.10 19.27
CA ALA A 381 11.41 -37.80 19.79
C ALA A 381 12.05 -37.06 20.98
N GLN A 382 12.17 -35.74 20.90
CA GLN A 382 12.73 -34.92 22.00
C GLN A 382 11.85 -34.99 23.26
N ILE A 383 10.52 -34.99 23.12
CA ILE A 383 9.60 -35.17 24.26
C ILE A 383 9.91 -36.48 25.00
N LYS A 384 10.05 -37.60 24.27
CA LYS A 384 10.38 -38.91 24.88
C LYS A 384 11.74 -38.91 25.57
N LYS A 385 12.71 -38.17 25.02
CA LYS A 385 14.06 -38.08 25.57
C LYS A 385 14.09 -37.26 26.87
N LEU A 386 13.38 -36.14 26.91
CA LEU A 386 13.37 -35.20 28.03
C LEU A 386 12.44 -35.61 29.19
N GLN A 387 11.64 -36.67 29.00
CA GLN A 387 10.78 -37.27 30.02
C GLN A 387 11.47 -38.40 30.81
N LYS A 388 12.63 -38.86 30.34
CA LYS A 388 13.52 -39.78 31.06
C LYS A 388 14.54 -38.96 31.83
#